data_AF-A0A6B1YFE9-F1
#
_entry.id   AF-A0A6B1YFE9-F1
#
_cell.length_a   1.000
_cell.length_b   1.000
_cell.length_c   1.000
_cell.angle_alpha   90.00
_cell.angle_beta   90.00
_cell.angle_gamma   90.00
#
_symmetry.space_group_name_H-M   'P 1'
#
loop_
_entity.id
_entity.type
_entity.pdbx_description
1 polymer ?
#
loop_
_entity_poly.entity_id
_entity_poly.type
_entity_poly.pdbx_seq_one_letter_code
_entity_poly.pdbx_strand_id
1 'polypeptide(L)'
;MTKQTNYEPFAMIIHRGLAERSAKGALDRHPEHNAPCYVVRMCAELTCAIRDAGNQGVTLAEIVRLEITCTGTDYLHKLALRCYRLAHRAAA
;
A
#
# COMPACT_ATOMS: atom_id res chain seq x y z
N MET A 1 13.45 -14.32 -13.31
CA MET A 1 12.13 -14.34 -13.99
C MET A 1 11.24 -13.29 -13.33
N THR A 2 11.38 -12.04 -13.75
CA THR A 2 10.63 -10.90 -13.21
C THR A 2 9.20 -10.98 -13.74
N LYS A 3 8.30 -11.57 -12.92
CA LYS A 3 6.86 -11.48 -13.14
C LYS A 3 6.51 -10.02 -13.39
N GLN A 4 5.99 -9.71 -14.57
CA GLN A 4 5.40 -8.41 -14.88
C GLN A 4 4.52 -7.98 -13.71
N THR A 5 4.84 -6.86 -13.08
CA THR A 5 4.02 -6.23 -12.06
C THR A 5 2.77 -5.66 -12.75
N ASN A 6 1.78 -6.52 -13.03
CA ASN A 6 0.51 -6.16 -13.69
C ASN A 6 -0.35 -5.14 -12.89
N TYR A 7 0.18 -4.55 -11.83
CA TYR A 7 -0.51 -3.66 -10.90
C TYR A 7 0.28 -2.36 -10.67
N GLU A 8 1.02 -1.88 -11.68
CA GLU A 8 1.58 -0.53 -11.63
C GLU A 8 0.45 0.51 -11.52
N PRO A 9 0.64 1.60 -10.76
CA PRO A 9 1.87 1.99 -10.04
C PRO A 9 2.01 1.37 -8.63
N PHE A 10 1.02 0.60 -8.16
CA PHE A 10 0.94 0.13 -6.78
C PHE A 10 2.11 -0.78 -6.39
N ALA A 11 2.53 -1.65 -7.30
CA ALA A 11 3.64 -2.58 -7.03
C ALA A 11 4.97 -1.83 -6.78
N MET A 12 5.26 -0.79 -7.56
CA MET A 12 6.44 0.05 -7.36
C MET A 12 6.41 0.80 -6.04
N ILE A 13 5.26 1.35 -5.64
CA ILE A 13 5.09 2.03 -4.34
C ILE A 13 5.38 1.06 -3.19
N ILE A 14 4.87 -0.16 -3.26
CA ILE A 14 5.11 -1.18 -2.22
C ILE A 14 6.59 -1.56 -2.17
N HIS A 15 7.23 -1.78 -3.32
CA HIS A 15 8.67 -2.07 -3.38
C HIS A 15 9.50 -0.95 -2.74
N ARG A 16 9.20 0.30 -3.05
CA ARG A 16 9.87 1.47 -2.45
C ARG A 16 9.64 1.53 -0.95
N GLY A 17 8.39 1.39 -0.48
CA GLY A 17 8.06 1.41 0.94
C GLY A 17 8.79 0.31 1.72
N LEU A 18 8.92 -0.89 1.15
CA LEU A 18 9.67 -1.99 1.75
C LEU A 18 11.18 -1.71 1.80
N ALA A 19 11.74 -1.01 0.81
CA ALA A 19 13.15 -0.60 0.83
C ALA A 19 13.43 0.42 1.95
N GLU A 20 12.47 1.27 2.29
CA GLU A 20 12.57 2.24 3.37
C GLU A 20 12.45 1.62 4.78
N ARG A 21 12.13 0.33 4.89
CA ARG A 21 12.05 -0.39 6.18
C ARG A 21 13.36 -0.32 6.98
N SER A 22 14.51 -0.18 6.30
CA SER A 22 15.82 -0.06 6.94
C SER A 22 16.16 1.35 7.40
N ALA A 23 15.32 2.35 7.09
CA ALA A 23 15.53 3.72 7.51
C ALA A 23 15.40 3.87 9.04
N LYS A 24 16.12 4.84 9.61
CA LYS A 24 16.06 5.15 11.04
C LYS A 24 14.63 5.57 11.42
N GLY A 25 14.07 4.94 12.45
CA GLY A 25 12.71 5.20 12.93
C GLY A 25 11.59 4.63 12.04
N ALA A 26 11.92 3.90 10.97
CA ALA A 26 10.94 3.25 10.10
C ALA A 26 10.00 2.32 10.89
N LEU A 27 10.56 1.59 11.86
CA LEU A 27 9.86 0.60 12.68
C LEU A 27 9.14 1.22 13.89
N ASP A 28 9.30 2.53 14.13
CA ASP A 28 8.59 3.22 15.21
C ASP A 28 7.09 3.21 14.92
N ARG A 29 6.28 3.11 15.98
CA ARG A 29 4.82 3.09 15.83
C ARG A 29 4.30 4.48 15.56
N HIS A 30 3.51 4.61 14.50
CA HIS A 30 2.77 5.83 14.21
C HIS A 30 1.70 6.07 15.30
N PRO A 31 1.62 7.29 15.87
CA PRO A 31 0.76 7.59 17.02
C PRO A 31 -0.73 7.35 16.74
N GLU A 32 -1.19 7.60 15.50
CA GLU A 32 -2.62 7.53 15.14
C GLU A 32 -3.05 6.16 14.59
N HIS A 33 -2.12 5.42 13.96
CA HIS A 33 -2.44 4.21 13.20
C HIS A 33 -1.90 2.94 13.85
N ASN A 34 -1.07 3.07 14.90
CA ASN A 34 -0.48 1.96 15.63
C ASN A 34 0.23 0.92 14.73
N ALA A 35 0.78 1.40 13.60
CA ALA A 35 1.53 0.63 12.61
C ALA A 35 2.92 1.25 12.42
N PRO A 36 3.91 0.52 11.89
CA PRO A 36 5.23 1.09 11.61
C PRO A 36 5.15 2.34 10.72
N CYS A 37 5.93 3.37 11.01
CA CYS A 37 5.97 4.61 10.24
C CYS A 37 6.21 4.37 8.74
N TYR A 38 7.04 3.39 8.37
CA TYR A 38 7.26 3.06 6.95
C TYR A 38 5.99 2.50 6.28
N VAL A 39 5.19 1.71 7.01
CA VAL A 39 3.91 1.18 6.51
C VAL A 39 2.94 2.33 6.31
N VAL A 40 2.81 3.24 7.27
CA VAL A 40 1.90 4.39 7.15
C VAL A 40 2.27 5.27 5.97
N ARG A 41 3.57 5.57 5.77
CA ARG A 41 4.04 6.34 4.61
C ARG A 41 3.74 5.64 3.29
N MET A 42 4.03 4.34 3.19
CA MET A 42 3.69 3.53 2.01
C MET A 42 2.18 3.51 1.74
N CYS A 43 1.36 3.31 2.77
CA CYS A 43 -0.10 3.33 2.65
C CYS A 43 -0.63 4.71 2.25
N ALA A 44 0.01 5.80 2.65
CA ALA A 44 -0.33 7.15 2.21
C ALA A 44 -0.06 7.35 0.71
N GLU A 45 1.10 6.92 0.20
CA GLU A 45 1.39 6.94 -1.24
C GLU A 45 0.41 6.07 -2.04
N LEU A 46 0.08 4.87 -1.54
CA LEU A 46 -0.94 4.01 -2.15
C LEU A 46 -2.32 4.67 -2.16
N THR A 47 -2.69 5.36 -1.08
CA THR A 47 -3.97 6.09 -0.99
C THR A 47 -4.04 7.16 -2.07
N CYS A 48 -2.99 7.96 -2.26
CA CYS A 48 -2.94 8.95 -3.32
C CYS A 48 -3.08 8.30 -4.71
N ALA A 49 -2.31 7.25 -5.00
CA ALA A 49 -2.39 6.56 -6.28
C ALA A 49 -3.78 5.95 -6.57
N ILE A 50 -4.47 5.44 -5.56
CA ILE A 50 -5.83 4.90 -5.70
C ILE A 50 -6.84 6.03 -5.96
N ARG A 51 -6.68 7.17 -5.30
CA ARG A 51 -7.52 8.36 -5.55
C ARG A 51 -7.33 8.87 -6.96
N ASP A 52 -6.08 9.05 -7.39
CA ASP A 52 -5.74 9.50 -8.74
C ASP A 52 -6.27 8.55 -9.82
N ALA A 53 -6.36 7.26 -9.53
CA ALA A 53 -6.93 6.25 -10.42
C ALA A 53 -8.47 6.23 -10.47
N GLY A 54 -9.17 6.99 -9.62
CA GLY A 54 -10.62 7.20 -9.70
C GLY A 54 -11.40 6.94 -8.41
N ASN A 55 -10.80 6.34 -7.38
CA ASN A 55 -11.49 6.11 -6.11
C ASN A 55 -11.13 7.18 -5.07
N GLN A 56 -11.77 8.34 -5.17
CA GLN A 56 -11.57 9.48 -4.27
C GLN A 56 -12.05 9.20 -2.82
N GLY A 57 -12.93 8.22 -2.63
CA GLY A 57 -13.50 7.87 -1.32
C GLY A 57 -12.58 7.06 -0.42
N VAL A 58 -11.49 6.51 -0.96
CA VAL A 58 -10.56 5.69 -0.18
C VAL A 58 -9.83 6.54 0.88
N THR A 59 -9.65 5.97 2.07
CA THR A 59 -8.97 6.61 3.20
C THR A 59 -7.68 5.88 3.56
N LEU A 60 -6.73 6.62 4.15
CA LEU A 60 -5.49 6.04 4.65
C LEU A 60 -5.75 4.92 5.68
N ALA A 61 -6.70 5.12 6.59
CA ALA A 61 -7.06 4.14 7.60
C ALA A 61 -7.61 2.84 6.99
N GLU A 62 -8.30 2.89 5.84
CA GLU A 62 -8.72 1.69 5.10
C GLU A 62 -7.52 0.96 4.49
N ILE A 63 -6.58 1.68 3.88
CA ILE A 63 -5.38 1.07 3.28
C ILE A 63 -4.46 0.46 4.34
N VAL A 64 -4.29 1.13 5.50
CA VAL A 64 -3.52 0.56 6.62
C VAL A 64 -4.19 -0.72 7.15
N ARG A 65 -5.51 -0.72 7.34
CA ARG A 65 -6.25 -1.92 7.75
C ARG A 65 -6.15 -3.04 6.72
N LEU A 66 -6.20 -2.70 5.43
CA LEU A 66 -6.02 -3.64 4.33
C LEU A 66 -4.63 -4.28 4.37
N GLU A 67 -3.59 -3.47 4.57
CA GLU A 67 -2.19 -3.90 4.64
C GLU A 67 -1.97 -4.95 5.74
N ILE A 68 -2.55 -4.76 6.92
CA ILE A 68 -2.46 -5.70 8.06
C ILE A 68 -2.98 -7.11 7.69
N THR A 69 -3.95 -7.19 6.78
CA THR A 69 -4.51 -8.47 6.32
C THR A 69 -3.69 -9.13 5.21
N CYS A 70 -2.72 -8.42 4.65
CA CYS A 70 -1.75 -8.94 3.70
C CYS A 70 -0.53 -9.45 4.48
N THR A 71 -0.31 -10.76 4.48
CA THR A 71 0.86 -11.39 5.12
C THR A 71 1.36 -12.56 4.26
N GLY A 72 2.59 -13.01 4.53
CA GLY A 72 3.21 -14.14 3.85
C GLY A 72 4.14 -13.77 2.68
N THR A 73 4.64 -14.80 1.99
CA THR A 73 5.60 -14.67 0.89
C THR A 73 5.03 -13.99 -0.36
N ASP A 74 3.72 -13.92 -0.47
CA ASP A 74 2.97 -13.26 -1.54
C ASP A 74 2.38 -11.90 -1.11
N TYR A 75 2.85 -11.34 0.01
CA TYR A 75 2.46 -10.03 0.53
C TYR A 75 2.35 -8.95 -0.56
N LEU A 76 3.43 -8.77 -1.33
CA LEU A 76 3.50 -7.73 -2.34
C LEU A 76 2.43 -7.88 -3.41
N HIS A 77 2.26 -9.11 -3.90
CA HIS A 77 1.28 -9.42 -4.93
C HIS A 77 -0.15 -9.21 -4.41
N LYS A 78 -0.45 -9.69 -3.19
CA LYS A 78 -1.76 -9.52 -2.54
C LYS A 78 -2.11 -8.04 -2.36
N LEU A 79 -1.18 -7.25 -1.82
CA LEU A 79 -1.43 -5.84 -1.55
C LEU A 79 -1.61 -5.05 -2.84
N ALA A 80 -0.75 -5.27 -3.84
CA ALA A 80 -0.85 -4.61 -5.14
C ALA A 80 -2.17 -4.94 -5.85
N LEU A 81 -2.58 -6.21 -5.89
CA LEU A 81 -3.86 -6.64 -6.47
C LEU A 81 -5.06 -5.99 -5.76
N ARG A 82 -5.03 -5.88 -4.42
CA ARG A 82 -6.12 -5.28 -3.67
C ARG A 82 -6.20 -3.76 -3.87
N CYS A 83 -5.06 -3.07 -3.93
CA CYS A 83 -5.02 -1.65 -4.29
C CYS A 83 -5.55 -1.41 -5.71
N TYR A 84 -5.15 -2.24 -6.68
CA TYR A 84 -5.67 -2.20 -8.04
C TYR A 84 -7.20 -2.37 -8.08
N ARG A 85 -7.74 -3.37 -7.36
CA ARG A 85 -9.19 -3.58 -7.26
C ARG A 85 -9.90 -2.39 -6.62
N LEU A 86 -9.33 -1.77 -5.58
CA LEU A 86 -9.91 -0.59 -4.93
C LEU A 86 -9.97 0.61 -5.87
N ALA A 87 -8.92 0.85 -6.64
CA ALA A 87 -8.90 1.92 -7.65
C ALA A 87 -10.01 1.76 -8.69
N HIS A 88 -10.24 0.53 -9.16
CA HIS A 88 -11.23 0.27 -10.22
C HIS A 88 -12.66 0.06 -9.70
N ARG A 89 -12.87 -0.11 -8.39
CA ARG A 89 -14.20 -0.37 -7.81
C ARG A 89 -15.10 0.88 -7.77
N ALA A 90 -14.54 2.08 -7.89
CA ALA A 90 -15.30 3.33 -7.94
C ALA A 90 -15.76 3.72 -9.36
N ALA A 91 -15.32 3.00 -10.40
CA ALA A 91 -15.69 3.26 -11.79
C ALA A 91 -16.97 2.52 -12.23
N ALA A 92 -17.78 2.03 -11.29
CA ALA A 92 -19.03 1.31 -11.53
C ALA A 92 -20.24 2.10 -11.04
#